data_AF-A0A1H3BU94-F1
#
_entry.id   AF-A0A1H3BU94-F1
#
_cell.length_a   1.000
_cell.length_b   1.000
_cell.length_c   1.000
_cell.angle_alpha   90.00
_cell.angle_beta   90.00
_cell.angle_gamma   90.00
#
_symmetry.space_group_name_H-M   'P 1'
#
loop_
_entity.id
_entity.type
_entity.pdbx_description
1 polymer ?
#
loop_
_entity_poly.entity_id
_entity_poly.type
_entity_poly.pdbx_seq_one_letter_code
_entity_poly.pdbx_strand_id
1 'polypeptide(L)'
;MAEILEATYRIITPMFLGGADRTPIDGLRPPSFKGALRFWWRALHWSDCLREAQDDTAGLRLLHRREALLFGQAANGEETGQGRCLLRISGDTRTLTKAHLPSATAGHQYLLGQGLYHFRDAYLREALAPDATLRIQVRFRPETTHDERDSVARALLTLGLLGGLGSRARKGIGY
;
A
#
# COMPACT_ATOMS: atom_id res chain seq x y z
N MET A 1 -14.00 21.60 -10.55
CA MET A 1 -12.74 21.65 -9.77
C MET A 1 -12.29 20.21 -9.52
N ALA A 2 -10.99 19.94 -9.49
CA ALA A 2 -10.50 18.59 -9.16
C ALA A 2 -10.70 18.31 -7.67
N GLU A 3 -11.37 17.21 -7.34
CA GLU A 3 -11.58 16.80 -5.95
C GLU A 3 -10.33 16.13 -5.39
N ILE A 4 -10.02 16.43 -4.13
CA ILE A 4 -8.86 15.88 -3.43
C ILE A 4 -9.36 15.20 -2.16
N LEU A 5 -8.92 13.96 -1.96
CA LEU A 5 -9.08 13.24 -0.71
C LEU A 5 -7.73 13.15 -0.02
N GLU A 6 -7.71 13.43 1.28
CA GLU A 6 -6.52 13.31 2.11
C GLU A 6 -6.71 12.24 3.20
N ALA A 7 -5.70 11.38 3.36
CA ALA A 7 -5.63 10.41 4.43
C ALA A 7 -4.29 10.57 5.15
N THR A 8 -4.32 10.56 6.48
CA THR A 8 -3.13 10.66 7.33
C THR A 8 -2.96 9.38 8.12
N TYR A 9 -1.78 8.76 8.02
CA TYR A 9 -1.43 7.52 8.68
C TYR A 9 -0.26 7.76 9.64
N ARG A 10 -0.22 6.99 10.73
CA ARG A 10 0.92 6.94 11.64
C ARG A 10 1.53 5.54 11.59
N ILE A 11 2.84 5.46 11.42
CA ILE A 11 3.57 4.21 11.52
C ILE A 11 3.61 3.79 12.99
N ILE A 12 3.09 2.62 13.32
CA ILE A 12 3.03 2.08 14.69
C ILE A 12 4.19 1.14 14.97
N THR A 13 4.65 0.41 13.96
CA THR A 13 5.74 -0.58 14.09
C THR A 13 6.82 -0.33 13.02
N PRO A 14 8.10 -0.71 13.26
CA PRO A 14 9.17 -0.46 12.29
C PRO A 14 8.80 -0.95 10.89
N MET A 15 8.81 -0.05 9.92
CA MET A 15 8.29 -0.33 8.58
C MET A 15 9.45 -0.60 7.61
N PHE A 16 9.63 -1.87 7.24
CA PHE A 16 10.71 -2.32 6.35
C PHE A 16 10.30 -2.18 4.89
N LEU A 17 10.48 -0.97 4.36
CA LEU A 17 10.37 -0.66 2.94
C LEU A 17 11.75 -0.76 2.26
N GLY A 18 11.75 -0.90 0.95
CA GLY A 18 12.98 -0.88 0.16
C GLY A 18 12.67 -0.79 -1.32
N GLY A 19 13.29 0.19 -1.99
CA GLY A 19 13.31 0.25 -3.44
C GLY A 19 14.57 -0.43 -4.00
N ALA A 20 15.12 0.11 -5.09
CA ALA A 20 16.24 -0.52 -5.80
C ALA A 20 17.49 -0.63 -4.92
N ASP A 21 17.76 0.42 -4.13
CA ASP A 21 18.92 0.50 -3.24
C ASP A 21 18.65 -0.08 -1.84
N ARG A 22 17.46 -0.69 -1.65
CA ARG A 22 17.00 -1.29 -0.39
C ARG A 22 16.99 -0.34 0.82
N THR A 23 17.05 0.96 0.61
CA THR A 23 16.89 1.96 1.67
C THR A 23 15.40 2.17 2.01
N PRO A 24 15.04 2.45 3.28
CA PRO A 24 13.63 2.60 3.66
C PRO A 24 12.93 3.76 2.95
N ILE A 25 13.62 4.88 2.77
CA ILE A 25 13.08 6.10 2.16
C ILE A 25 12.73 5.87 0.68
N ASP A 26 13.59 5.19 -0.08
CA ASP A 26 13.32 4.86 -1.49
C ASP A 26 12.09 3.94 -1.65
N GLY A 27 11.82 3.13 -0.63
CA GLY A 27 10.65 2.24 -0.64
C GLY A 27 9.31 2.96 -0.43
N LEU A 28 9.29 4.14 0.19
CA LEU A 28 8.09 4.96 0.41
C LEU A 28 7.81 5.84 -0.81
N ARG A 29 7.38 5.20 -1.90
CA ARG A 29 7.05 5.85 -3.16
C ARG A 29 5.59 5.62 -3.55
N PRO A 30 4.95 6.52 -4.32
CA PRO A 30 3.57 6.35 -4.76
C PRO A 30 3.24 4.97 -5.33
N PRO A 31 4.11 4.32 -6.15
CA PRO A 31 3.86 2.96 -6.62
C PRO A 31 3.72 1.90 -5.52
N SER A 32 4.55 1.96 -4.47
CA SER A 32 4.54 0.99 -3.36
C SER A 32 3.21 1.05 -2.59
N PHE A 33 2.78 2.27 -2.25
CA PHE A 33 1.50 2.48 -1.58
C PHE A 33 0.32 2.11 -2.49
N LYS A 34 0.39 2.47 -3.77
CA LYS A 34 -0.64 2.15 -4.77
C LYS A 34 -0.90 0.65 -4.87
N GLY A 35 0.14 -0.18 -4.76
CA GLY A 35 -0.01 -1.63 -4.75
C GLY A 35 -0.84 -2.15 -3.58
N ALA A 36 -0.59 -1.64 -2.37
CA ALA A 36 -1.35 -1.98 -1.18
C ALA A 36 -2.79 -1.47 -1.24
N LEU A 37 -2.99 -0.23 -1.72
CA LEU A 37 -4.32 0.34 -1.92
C LEU A 37 -5.14 -0.47 -2.93
N ARG A 38 -4.55 -0.85 -4.07
CA ARG A 38 -5.15 -1.72 -5.10
C ARG A 38 -5.57 -3.07 -4.53
N PHE A 39 -4.71 -3.68 -3.70
CA PHE A 39 -5.03 -4.94 -3.03
C PHE A 39 -6.30 -4.84 -2.18
N TRP A 40 -6.39 -3.83 -1.30
CA TRP A 40 -7.55 -3.66 -0.44
C TRP A 40 -8.80 -3.24 -1.20
N TRP A 41 -8.66 -2.40 -2.23
CA TRP A 41 -9.76 -2.07 -3.12
C TRP A 41 -10.33 -3.33 -3.77
N ARG A 42 -9.50 -4.20 -4.33
CA ARG A 42 -9.96 -5.47 -4.91
C ARG A 42 -10.65 -6.37 -3.88
N ALA A 43 -10.12 -6.44 -2.66
CA ALA A 43 -10.71 -7.24 -1.59
C ALA A 43 -12.13 -6.77 -1.22
N LEU A 44 -12.38 -5.45 -1.22
CA LEU A 44 -13.69 -4.87 -0.92
C LEU A 44 -14.69 -5.07 -2.08
N HIS A 45 -14.23 -4.98 -3.32
CA HIS A 45 -15.11 -4.97 -4.50
C HIS A 45 -15.32 -6.33 -5.18
N TRP A 46 -14.61 -7.38 -4.74
CA TRP A 46 -14.76 -8.71 -5.32
C TRP A 46 -16.20 -9.22 -5.27
N SER A 47 -16.86 -9.09 -4.11
CA SER A 47 -18.22 -9.60 -3.91
C SER A 47 -19.25 -8.93 -4.84
N ASP A 48 -19.14 -7.62 -5.06
CA ASP A 48 -20.01 -6.88 -5.98
C ASP A 48 -19.78 -7.33 -7.42
N CYS A 49 -18.52 -7.44 -7.84
CA CYS A 49 -18.19 -7.87 -9.20
C CYS A 49 -18.66 -9.31 -9.48
N LEU A 50 -18.59 -10.19 -8.48
CA LEU A 50 -19.06 -11.56 -8.61
C LEU A 50 -20.59 -11.63 -8.71
N ARG A 51 -21.33 -10.81 -7.96
CA ARG A 51 -22.80 -10.73 -8.03
C ARG A 51 -23.31 -10.21 -9.38
N GLU A 52 -22.55 -9.29 -9.99
CA GLU A 52 -22.89 -8.72 -11.30
C GLU A 52 -22.50 -9.63 -12.48
N ALA A 53 -21.57 -10.56 -12.26
CA ALA A 53 -21.04 -11.44 -13.28
C ALA A 53 -21.80 -12.77 -13.35
N GLN A 54 -21.68 -13.45 -14.50
CA GLN A 54 -22.28 -14.77 -14.70
C GLN A 54 -21.45 -15.89 -14.06
N ASP A 55 -20.14 -15.70 -13.94
CA ASP A 55 -19.19 -16.64 -13.36
C ASP A 55 -17.94 -15.91 -12.80
N ASP A 56 -17.08 -16.66 -12.11
CA ASP A 56 -15.84 -16.14 -11.51
C ASP A 56 -14.91 -15.48 -12.53
N THR A 57 -14.83 -16.01 -13.75
CA THR A 57 -13.95 -15.48 -14.79
C THR A 57 -14.44 -14.12 -15.27
N ALA A 58 -15.73 -13.98 -15.51
CA ALA A 58 -16.37 -12.72 -15.83
C ALA A 58 -16.24 -11.71 -14.67
N GLY A 59 -16.39 -12.17 -13.42
CA GLY A 59 -16.19 -11.36 -12.22
C GLY A 59 -14.76 -10.80 -12.12
N LEU A 60 -13.75 -11.63 -12.37
CA LEU A 60 -12.34 -11.22 -12.34
C LEU A 60 -12.04 -10.20 -13.44
N ARG A 61 -12.58 -10.38 -14.65
CA ARG A 61 -12.45 -9.41 -15.75
C ARG A 61 -13.12 -8.08 -15.40
N LEU A 62 -14.30 -8.10 -14.79
CA LEU A 62 -15.01 -6.90 -14.36
C LEU A 62 -14.23 -6.16 -13.26
N LEU A 63 -13.75 -6.88 -12.25
CA LEU A 63 -12.92 -6.31 -11.18
C LEU A 63 -11.66 -5.66 -11.74
N HIS A 64 -10.95 -6.35 -12.66
CA HIS A 64 -9.77 -5.82 -13.31
C HIS A 64 -10.05 -4.54 -14.09
N ARG A 65 -11.15 -4.51 -14.87
CA ARG A 65 -11.55 -3.33 -15.64
C ARG A 65 -11.85 -2.13 -14.73
N ARG A 66 -12.60 -2.33 -13.65
CA ARG A 66 -12.93 -1.27 -12.68
C ARG A 66 -11.68 -0.75 -11.96
N GLU A 67 -10.79 -1.66 -11.55
CA GLU A 67 -9.51 -1.29 -10.96
C GLU A 67 -8.64 -0.49 -11.95
N ALA A 68 -8.57 -0.91 -13.21
CA ALA A 68 -7.81 -0.24 -14.26
C ALA A 68 -8.36 1.17 -14.55
N LEU A 69 -9.68 1.37 -14.49
CA LEU A 69 -10.29 2.69 -14.64
C LEU A 69 -9.80 3.67 -13.57
N LEU A 70 -9.77 3.24 -12.31
CA LEU A 70 -9.37 4.08 -11.18
C LEU A 70 -7.86 4.27 -11.09
N PHE A 71 -7.09 3.19 -11.21
CA PHE A 71 -5.66 3.18 -10.92
C PHE A 71 -4.78 3.11 -12.17
N GLY A 72 -5.34 2.94 -13.35
CA GLY A 72 -4.62 2.78 -14.61
C GLY A 72 -4.07 1.38 -14.82
N GLN A 73 -3.73 1.10 -16.07
CA GLN A 73 -3.10 -0.14 -16.53
C GLN A 73 -1.76 0.14 -17.21
N ALA A 74 -0.89 -0.87 -17.25
CA ALA A 74 0.32 -0.80 -18.06
C ALA A 74 -0.06 -0.73 -19.55
N ALA A 75 0.81 -0.14 -20.37
CA ALA A 75 0.60 -0.05 -21.81
C ALA A 75 0.82 -1.43 -22.45
N ASN A 76 -0.21 -1.99 -23.08
CA ASN A 76 -0.12 -3.27 -23.80
C ASN A 76 -0.06 -3.07 -25.32
N GLY A 77 0.39 -1.89 -25.79
CA GLY A 77 0.46 -1.55 -27.21
C GLY A 77 -0.80 -0.91 -27.81
N GLU A 78 -2.01 -1.20 -27.28
CA GLU A 78 -3.27 -0.74 -27.91
C GLU A 78 -4.14 0.16 -27.02
N GLU A 79 -4.15 -0.03 -25.70
CA GLU A 79 -4.93 0.80 -24.77
C GLU A 79 -4.07 1.31 -23.61
N THR A 80 -3.75 2.61 -23.65
CA THR A 80 -3.07 3.31 -22.56
C THR A 80 -4.05 4.23 -21.84
N GLY A 81 -4.26 3.97 -20.55
CA GLY A 81 -5.16 4.76 -19.72
C GLY A 81 -4.47 5.15 -18.42
N GLN A 82 -4.06 6.41 -18.31
CA GLN A 82 -3.71 6.97 -17.00
C GLN A 82 -4.97 6.92 -16.13
N GLY A 83 -4.90 6.25 -14.98
CA GLY A 83 -6.04 6.10 -14.08
C GLY A 83 -6.64 7.43 -13.62
N ARG A 84 -7.89 7.38 -13.16
CA ARG A 84 -8.60 8.53 -12.60
C ARG A 84 -8.01 9.05 -11.29
N CYS A 85 -7.18 8.26 -10.60
CA CYS A 85 -6.55 8.60 -9.32
C CYS A 85 -5.05 8.89 -9.47
N LEU A 86 -4.63 10.08 -9.05
CA LEU A 86 -3.22 10.44 -8.90
C LEU A 86 -2.85 10.49 -7.41
N LEU A 87 -1.85 9.71 -7.01
CA LEU A 87 -1.39 9.62 -5.63
C LEU A 87 -0.15 10.50 -5.42
N ARG A 88 -0.16 11.27 -4.34
CA ARG A 88 1.02 11.93 -3.78
C ARG A 88 1.21 11.48 -2.35
N ILE A 89 2.45 11.19 -1.99
CA ILE A 89 2.84 10.82 -0.62
C ILE A 89 3.79 11.90 -0.12
N SER A 90 3.56 12.36 1.09
CA SER A 90 4.50 13.17 1.85
C SER A 90 4.50 12.70 3.29
N GLY A 91 5.58 13.00 4.03
CA GLY A 91 5.68 12.62 5.41
C GLY A 91 7.04 13.00 5.95
N ASP A 92 7.09 13.31 7.24
CA ASP A 92 8.36 13.44 7.95
C ASP A 92 8.73 12.06 8.49
N THR A 93 9.63 11.38 7.78
CA THR A 93 10.04 10.02 8.10
C THR A 93 11.50 9.99 8.46
N ARG A 94 11.82 9.40 9.60
CA ARG A 94 13.20 9.08 9.98
C ARG A 94 13.50 7.60 9.71
N THR A 95 14.70 7.34 9.22
CA THR A 95 15.22 5.97 9.08
C THR A 95 15.83 5.51 10.39
N LEU A 96 15.48 4.30 10.83
CA LEU A 96 16.18 3.56 11.88
C LEU A 96 17.28 2.73 11.23
N THR A 97 18.53 3.00 11.61
CA THR A 97 19.64 2.11 11.29
C THR A 97 19.49 0.80 12.05
N LYS A 98 20.19 -0.25 11.61
CA LYS A 98 20.15 -1.58 12.24
C LYS A 98 20.45 -1.55 13.74
N ALA A 99 21.36 -0.68 14.17
CA ALA A 99 21.77 -0.54 15.57
C ALA A 99 20.70 0.14 16.46
N HIS A 100 19.78 0.91 15.87
CA HIS A 100 18.71 1.61 16.59
C HIS A 100 17.36 0.89 16.50
N LEU A 101 17.31 -0.29 15.86
CA LEU A 101 16.12 -1.12 15.89
C LEU A 101 15.95 -1.78 17.26
N PRO A 102 14.70 -2.00 17.73
CA PRO A 102 14.45 -2.66 19.01
C PRO A 102 15.09 -4.04 19.08
N SER A 103 15.57 -4.45 20.26
CA SER A 103 16.09 -5.81 20.43
C SER A 103 15.01 -6.85 20.16
N ALA A 104 15.30 -7.81 19.28
CA ALA A 104 14.34 -8.82 18.86
C ALA A 104 14.38 -10.04 19.81
N THR A 105 13.33 -10.22 20.62
CA THR A 105 13.09 -11.49 21.33
C THR A 105 12.90 -12.66 20.35
N ALA A 106 12.97 -13.91 20.82
CA ALA A 106 12.79 -15.09 19.97
C ALA A 106 11.49 -15.05 19.13
N GLY A 107 10.38 -14.56 19.72
CA GLY A 107 9.13 -14.36 19.01
C GLY A 107 9.23 -13.33 17.89
N HIS A 108 9.88 -12.19 18.15
CA HIS A 108 10.12 -11.17 17.11
C HIS A 108 11.00 -11.70 15.98
N GLN A 109 12.06 -12.47 16.30
CA GLN A 109 12.93 -13.07 15.29
C GLN A 109 12.16 -13.99 14.34
N TYR A 110 11.25 -14.81 14.88
CA TYR A 110 10.36 -15.65 14.09
C TYR A 110 9.43 -14.81 13.17
N LEU A 111 8.83 -13.75 13.71
CA LEU A 111 7.92 -12.88 12.96
C LEU A 111 8.65 -12.06 11.87
N LEU A 112 9.88 -11.61 12.11
CA LEU A 112 10.73 -10.93 11.14
C LEU A 112 11.18 -11.89 10.02
N GLY A 113 11.55 -13.12 10.40
CA GLY A 113 12.00 -14.17 9.48
C GLY A 113 13.34 -13.86 8.81
N GLN A 114 13.85 -14.83 8.05
CA GLN A 114 15.20 -14.81 7.48
C GLN A 114 15.46 -13.66 6.47
N GLY A 115 14.42 -13.00 5.98
CA GLY A 115 14.56 -11.85 5.08
C GLY A 115 14.81 -10.51 5.79
N LEU A 116 14.49 -10.41 7.08
CA LEU A 116 14.68 -9.19 7.88
C LEU A 116 15.63 -9.39 9.05
N TYR A 117 15.79 -10.63 9.52
CA TYR A 117 16.61 -10.94 10.68
C TYR A 117 17.38 -12.25 10.47
N HIS A 118 18.67 -12.24 10.81
CA HIS A 118 19.54 -13.41 10.84
C HIS A 118 20.10 -13.61 12.26
N PHE A 119 20.25 -14.87 12.69
CA PHE A 119 20.64 -15.16 14.08
C PHE A 119 22.05 -14.68 14.43
N ARG A 120 22.95 -14.54 13.44
CA ARG A 120 24.32 -14.02 13.64
C ARG A 120 24.39 -12.51 13.43
N ASP A 121 23.70 -12.02 12.39
CA ASP A 121 23.87 -10.64 11.91
C ASP A 121 22.75 -9.70 12.38
N ALA A 122 21.84 -10.21 13.21
CA ALA A 122 20.63 -9.52 13.66
C ALA A 122 19.83 -8.94 12.49
N TYR A 123 19.46 -7.66 12.53
CA TYR A 123 18.68 -7.02 11.46
C TYR A 123 19.46 -6.90 10.15
N LEU A 124 18.87 -7.42 9.08
CA LEU A 124 19.46 -7.39 7.74
C LEU A 124 19.17 -6.09 6.99
N ARG A 125 18.14 -5.35 7.42
CA ARG A 125 17.64 -4.14 6.76
C ARG A 125 17.35 -3.03 7.77
N GLU A 126 17.38 -1.81 7.27
CA GLU A 126 16.89 -0.63 7.98
C GLU A 126 15.37 -0.50 7.83
N ALA A 127 14.74 0.35 8.63
CA ALA A 127 13.30 0.57 8.60
C ALA A 127 12.96 2.05 8.72
N LEU A 128 11.75 2.44 8.31
CA LEU A 128 11.17 3.70 8.79
C LEU A 128 10.76 3.55 10.25
N ALA A 129 11.02 4.58 11.03
CA ALA A 129 10.73 4.54 12.44
C ALA A 129 9.22 4.57 12.74
N PRO A 130 8.81 3.98 13.87
CA PRO A 130 7.53 4.28 14.49
C PRO A 130 7.35 5.77 14.77
N ASP A 131 6.09 6.16 14.86
CA ASP A 131 5.53 7.50 15.09
C ASP A 131 5.73 8.50 13.96
N ALA A 132 6.38 8.10 12.86
CA ALA A 132 6.39 8.89 11.64
C ALA A 132 4.95 9.01 11.07
N THR A 133 4.63 10.20 10.56
CA THR A 133 3.32 10.50 9.97
C THR A 133 3.44 10.56 8.45
N LEU A 134 2.57 9.83 7.76
CA LEU A 134 2.45 9.78 6.31
C LEU A 134 1.14 10.43 5.89
N ARG A 135 1.23 11.44 5.01
CA ARG A 135 0.09 12.06 4.35
C ARG A 135 -0.02 11.56 2.92
N ILE A 136 -1.20 11.04 2.61
CA ILE A 136 -1.57 10.53 1.30
C ILE A 136 -2.61 11.46 0.73
N GLN A 137 -2.30 12.05 -0.43
CA GLN A 137 -3.25 12.84 -1.19
C GLN A 137 -3.65 12.05 -2.44
N VAL A 138 -4.95 11.89 -2.64
CA VAL A 138 -5.54 11.33 -3.85
C VAL A 138 -6.24 12.44 -4.59
N ARG A 139 -5.72 12.81 -5.75
CA ARG A 139 -6.38 13.75 -6.65
C ARG A 139 -7.17 12.97 -7.69
N PHE A 140 -8.45 13.29 -7.82
CA PHE A 140 -9.35 12.66 -8.79
C PHE A 140 -9.46 13.52 -10.05
N ARG A 141 -9.61 12.84 -11.19
CA ARG A 141 -10.00 13.52 -12.44
C ARG A 141 -11.47 14.01 -12.35
N PRO A 142 -11.84 15.10 -13.03
CA PRO A 142 -13.18 15.69 -12.93
C PRO A 142 -14.34 14.72 -13.24
N GLU A 143 -14.11 13.74 -14.12
CA GLU A 143 -15.09 12.71 -14.51
C GLU A 143 -15.29 11.58 -13.49
N THR A 144 -14.54 11.59 -12.38
CA THR A 144 -14.63 10.55 -11.35
C THR A 144 -15.92 10.72 -10.54
N THR A 145 -16.75 9.69 -10.49
CA THR A 145 -18.05 9.74 -9.81
C THR A 145 -17.90 9.77 -8.29
N HIS A 146 -18.96 10.14 -7.57
CA HIS A 146 -18.96 10.09 -6.11
C HIS A 146 -18.68 8.68 -5.58
N ASP A 147 -19.37 7.67 -6.12
CA ASP A 147 -19.20 6.26 -5.71
C ASP A 147 -17.78 5.75 -5.95
N GLU A 148 -17.16 6.15 -7.05
CA GLU A 148 -15.76 5.84 -7.34
C GLU A 148 -14.81 6.45 -6.31
N ARG A 149 -15.03 7.70 -5.92
CA ARG A 149 -14.22 8.37 -4.88
C ARG A 149 -14.42 7.74 -3.52
N ASP A 150 -15.67 7.44 -3.15
CA ASP A 150 -16.02 6.75 -1.91
C ASP A 150 -15.41 5.35 -1.86
N SER A 151 -15.37 4.62 -2.98
CA SER A 151 -14.71 3.33 -3.08
C SER A 151 -13.21 3.40 -2.73
N VAL A 152 -12.53 4.46 -3.17
CA VAL A 152 -11.12 4.70 -2.86
C VAL A 152 -10.95 5.12 -1.40
N ALA A 153 -11.86 5.94 -0.87
CA ALA A 153 -11.88 6.31 0.55
C ALA A 153 -11.99 5.09 1.46
N ARG A 154 -12.91 4.15 1.16
CA ARG A 154 -13.08 2.89 1.88
C ARG A 154 -11.83 2.01 1.81
N ALA A 155 -11.17 1.96 0.65
CA ALA A 155 -9.92 1.21 0.51
C ALA A 155 -8.78 1.83 1.32
N LEU A 156 -8.68 3.17 1.39
CA LEU A 156 -7.71 3.87 2.23
C LEU A 156 -7.95 3.63 3.73
N LEU A 157 -9.20 3.70 4.18
CA LEU A 157 -9.59 3.38 5.55
C LEU A 157 -9.26 1.92 5.88
N THR A 158 -9.63 1.00 5.02
CA THR A 158 -9.36 -0.43 5.20
C THR A 158 -7.87 -0.72 5.28
N LEU A 159 -7.05 -0.09 4.43
CA LEU A 159 -5.60 -0.20 4.50
C LEU A 159 -5.05 0.28 5.85
N GLY A 160 -5.57 1.37 6.40
CA GLY A 160 -5.12 1.89 7.70
C GLY A 160 -5.60 1.10 8.91
N LEU A 161 -6.78 0.48 8.81
CA LEU A 161 -7.38 -0.26 9.92
C LEU A 161 -6.93 -1.72 9.96
N LEU A 162 -6.76 -2.35 8.80
CA LEU A 162 -6.55 -3.80 8.68
C LEU A 162 -5.21 -4.15 8.00
N GLY A 163 -4.59 -3.19 7.32
CA GLY A 163 -3.41 -3.39 6.52
C GLY A 163 -2.12 -2.91 7.17
N GLY A 164 -1.06 -2.97 6.37
CA GLY A 164 0.27 -2.48 6.69
C GLY A 164 1.08 -2.40 5.40
N LEU A 165 2.24 -1.76 5.45
CA LEU A 165 3.12 -1.58 4.31
C LEU A 165 4.48 -2.25 4.53
N GLY A 166 5.06 -2.73 3.43
CA GLY A 166 6.40 -3.29 3.44
C GLY A 166 6.49 -4.75 3.86
N SER A 167 7.70 -5.15 4.20
CA SER A 167 8.04 -6.55 4.43
C SER A 167 7.43 -7.03 5.75
N ARG A 168 6.79 -8.20 5.71
CA ARG A 168 6.15 -8.84 6.88
C ARG A 168 4.96 -8.06 7.47
N ALA A 169 4.31 -7.19 6.70
CA ALA A 169 3.02 -6.55 7.04
C ALA A 169 1.97 -7.52 7.59
N ARG A 170 1.88 -8.73 7.05
CA ARG A 170 0.95 -9.79 7.51
C ARG A 170 1.35 -10.48 8.82
N LYS A 171 2.38 -9.98 9.51
CA LYS A 171 2.94 -10.55 10.75
C LYS A 171 3.15 -9.47 11.83
N GLY A 172 2.43 -8.35 11.76
CA GLY A 172 2.51 -7.29 12.76
C GLY A 172 3.62 -6.25 12.53
N ILE A 173 4.27 -6.24 11.36
CA ILE A 173 5.42 -5.36 11.07
C ILE A 173 5.07 -4.36 9.96
N GLY A 174 5.19 -3.06 10.21
CA GLY A 174 4.86 -2.02 9.24
C GLY A 174 3.38 -1.62 9.20
N TYR A 175 2.68 -1.80 10.32
CA TYR A 175 1.40 -1.13 10.61
C TYR A 175 1.61 0.36 10.85
#